data_AF-A0A1Y3NPN2-F1
#
_entry.id   AF-A0A1Y3NPN2-F1
#
_cell.length_a   1.000
_cell.length_b   1.000
_cell.length_c   1.000
_cell.angle_alpha   90.00
_cell.angle_beta   90.00
_cell.angle_gamma   90.00
#
_symmetry.space_group_name_H-M   'P 1'
#
loop_
_entity.id
_entity.type
_entity.pdbx_description
1 polymer ?
#
loop_
_entity_poly.entity_id
_entity_poly.type
_entity_poly.pdbx_seq_one_letter_code
_entity_poly.pdbx_strand_id
1 'polypeptide(L)'
;MTNINRLNMKIISTIFEKNYASYGGSIYLKQLGNNHYRNNILILNSKFIKNQAKYFGGAIYSDSVYFNSLNLTEGKNVSFTENHAYSGGALYFNNIDNVDSFLIKESLDKLSYNNNTSESHGNKYATNPYSINTVSYNSKEIIIKSGELFPLEFILVDKFNQTVYDISKYYSNVMLTIYDEDITKNENDIKIEGNTCNFTKGKCELQNFKIYSKNLTTLNLNLILEYENKLINVNNIPIKLIIDDCSNDQIKLFMKNSEYYYCENPKCNDNCPKDKAVCVKSKINNININDKNINICSCLAGWKGYNCELKDYLHINLAFNSYINYSNCVIHFIMKHCGILLIYIMFLIYTSSGLRLGMDYKKLGRLNLNAFQNDKVLTINNKHEETTFSETLLKKIEEELNNVEKSSISEPSNIKKYNSKSSINKQKEDDQKNILKLNKNKRKSRL
;
A
#
# COMPACT_ATOMS: atom_id res chain seq x y z
N MET A 1 -28.96 -21.40 32.96
CA MET A 1 -29.88 -20.64 33.83
C MET A 1 -30.79 -19.80 32.94
N THR A 2 -32.09 -20.06 32.95
CA THR A 2 -33.06 -19.36 32.10
C THR A 2 -33.77 -18.29 32.92
N ASN A 3 -33.57 -17.04 32.51
CA ASN A 3 -34.22 -15.81 32.99
C ASN A 3 -33.67 -15.18 34.28
N ILE A 4 -32.45 -14.63 34.19
CA ILE A 4 -31.92 -13.70 35.19
C ILE A 4 -32.04 -12.29 34.63
N ASN A 5 -33.04 -11.54 35.09
CA ASN A 5 -33.24 -10.15 34.67
C ASN A 5 -32.12 -9.22 35.15
N ARG A 6 -31.39 -9.60 36.21
CA ARG A 6 -30.22 -8.86 36.73
C ARG A 6 -29.18 -9.84 37.25
N LEU A 7 -28.06 -9.94 36.56
CA LEU A 7 -26.94 -10.79 36.91
C LEU A 7 -25.78 -9.94 37.40
N ASN A 8 -25.57 -9.91 38.72
CA ASN A 8 -24.35 -9.40 39.32
C ASN A 8 -23.53 -10.61 39.78
N MET A 9 -22.46 -10.92 39.07
CA MET A 9 -21.61 -12.08 39.33
C MET A 9 -20.16 -11.63 39.52
N LYS A 10 -19.47 -12.27 40.46
CA LYS A 10 -18.03 -12.08 40.66
C LYS A 10 -17.32 -13.43 40.58
N ILE A 11 -16.41 -13.58 39.63
CA ILE A 11 -15.57 -14.76 39.42
C ILE A 11 -14.17 -14.40 39.88
N ILE A 12 -13.62 -15.14 40.85
CA ILE A 12 -12.33 -14.82 41.46
C ILE A 12 -11.47 -16.08 41.49
N SER A 13 -10.20 -15.95 41.13
CA SER A 13 -9.20 -17.02 41.31
C SER A 13 -9.60 -18.36 40.69
N THR A 14 -10.22 -18.32 39.51
CA THR A 14 -10.75 -19.52 38.83
C THR A 14 -9.89 -19.90 37.64
N ILE A 15 -9.77 -21.20 37.38
CA ILE A 15 -9.12 -21.74 36.17
C ILE A 15 -10.18 -22.42 35.32
N PHE A 16 -10.37 -21.93 34.09
CA PHE A 16 -11.18 -22.56 33.06
C PHE A 16 -10.25 -23.22 32.05
N GLU A 17 -10.16 -24.54 32.08
CA GLU A 17 -9.23 -25.30 31.24
C GLU A 17 -9.96 -26.31 30.34
N LYS A 18 -9.57 -26.39 29.06
CA LYS A 18 -10.01 -27.41 28.09
C LYS A 18 -11.52 -27.53 27.94
N ASN A 19 -12.25 -26.43 28.11
CA ASN A 19 -13.68 -26.43 27.85
C ASN A 19 -13.95 -26.31 26.34
N TYR A 20 -15.03 -26.91 25.87
CA TYR A 20 -15.44 -26.88 24.48
C TYR A 20 -16.93 -26.54 24.35
N ALA A 21 -17.25 -25.57 23.49
CA ALA A 21 -18.62 -25.15 23.23
C ALA A 21 -18.81 -24.69 21.77
N SER A 22 -20.05 -24.37 21.39
CA SER A 22 -20.29 -23.71 20.10
C SER A 22 -19.91 -22.23 20.14
N TYR A 23 -20.16 -21.56 21.27
CA TYR A 23 -19.88 -20.16 21.52
C TYR A 23 -19.37 -20.02 22.95
N GLY A 24 -18.27 -19.29 23.16
CA GLY A 24 -17.72 -19.09 24.49
C GLY A 24 -17.24 -20.41 25.08
N GLY A 25 -16.03 -20.84 24.72
CA GLY A 25 -15.54 -22.18 25.08
C GLY A 25 -15.69 -22.49 26.57
N SER A 26 -15.56 -21.48 27.44
CA SER A 26 -15.84 -21.57 28.88
C SER A 26 -17.10 -20.81 29.31
N ILE A 27 -17.28 -19.58 28.84
CA ILE A 27 -18.34 -18.67 29.31
C ILE A 27 -19.12 -18.15 28.12
N TYR A 28 -20.43 -18.39 28.14
CA TYR A 28 -21.38 -17.86 27.17
C TYR A 28 -22.34 -16.89 27.86
N LEU A 29 -22.34 -15.65 27.41
CA LEU A 29 -23.21 -14.60 27.92
C LEU A 29 -24.14 -14.16 26.79
N LYS A 30 -25.44 -14.28 27.03
CA LYS A 30 -26.48 -13.77 26.14
C LYS A 30 -27.51 -13.03 26.95
N GLN A 31 -27.78 -11.79 26.57
CA GLN A 31 -28.90 -11.06 27.13
C GLN A 31 -30.20 -11.53 26.50
N LEU A 32 -31.17 -11.95 27.32
CA LEU A 32 -32.50 -12.33 26.88
C LEU A 32 -33.45 -11.13 27.10
N GLY A 33 -33.99 -10.58 26.02
CA GLY A 33 -34.97 -9.48 26.04
C GLY A 33 -34.38 -8.08 25.93
N ASN A 34 -35.26 -7.10 25.65
CA ASN A 34 -34.89 -5.70 25.37
C ASN A 34 -34.68 -4.85 26.64
N ASN A 35 -34.83 -5.43 27.83
CA ASN A 35 -34.71 -4.64 29.05
C ASN A 35 -33.23 -4.34 29.34
N HIS A 36 -32.91 -3.04 29.44
CA HIS A 36 -31.58 -2.48 29.71
C HIS A 36 -31.07 -2.72 31.13
N TYR A 37 -31.24 -3.93 31.66
CA TYR A 37 -30.70 -4.23 32.98
C TYR A 37 -29.17 -4.29 32.90
N ARG A 38 -28.53 -3.44 33.72
CA ARG A 38 -27.10 -3.50 33.96
C ARG A 38 -26.79 -4.80 34.70
N ASN A 39 -26.45 -5.82 33.95
CA ASN A 39 -25.71 -6.95 34.48
C ASN A 39 -24.28 -6.46 34.77
N ASN A 40 -23.60 -7.06 35.73
CA ASN A 40 -22.19 -6.80 36.00
C ASN A 40 -21.51 -8.11 36.35
N ILE A 41 -20.63 -8.57 35.47
CA ILE A 41 -19.80 -9.73 35.67
C ILE A 41 -18.37 -9.25 35.82
N LEU A 42 -17.83 -9.38 37.03
CA LEU A 42 -16.46 -9.02 37.36
C LEU A 42 -15.61 -10.29 37.43
N ILE A 43 -14.54 -10.35 36.63
CA ILE A 43 -13.62 -11.49 36.60
C ILE A 43 -12.25 -11.03 37.10
N LEU A 44 -11.73 -11.66 38.16
CA LEU A 44 -10.46 -11.30 38.79
C LEU A 44 -9.55 -12.53 38.93
N ASN A 45 -8.24 -12.35 38.76
CA ASN A 45 -7.20 -13.35 39.02
C ASN A 45 -7.46 -14.73 38.38
N SER A 46 -8.07 -14.76 37.20
CA SER A 46 -8.57 -16.00 36.59
C SER A 46 -7.80 -16.35 35.31
N LYS A 47 -7.72 -17.64 34.99
CA LYS A 47 -7.00 -18.15 33.82
C LYS A 47 -7.92 -18.93 32.90
N PHE A 48 -7.84 -18.65 31.61
CA PHE A 48 -8.56 -19.37 30.55
C PHE A 48 -7.53 -20.06 29.66
N ILE A 49 -7.45 -21.39 29.75
CA ILE A 49 -6.38 -22.19 29.16
C ILE A 49 -6.97 -23.22 28.20
N LYS A 50 -6.54 -23.21 26.94
CA LYS A 50 -6.92 -24.25 25.94
C LYS A 50 -8.42 -24.44 25.78
N ASN A 51 -9.22 -23.39 25.97
CA ASN A 51 -10.65 -23.46 25.71
C ASN A 51 -10.91 -23.26 24.22
N GLN A 52 -11.95 -23.91 23.72
CA GLN A 52 -12.26 -23.91 22.30
C GLN A 52 -13.75 -23.63 22.07
N ALA A 53 -14.04 -22.73 21.15
CA ALA A 53 -15.37 -22.53 20.60
C ALA A 53 -15.41 -22.93 19.14
N LYS A 54 -16.52 -23.53 18.67
CA LYS A 54 -16.70 -23.82 17.24
C LYS A 54 -16.78 -22.53 16.41
N TYR A 55 -17.47 -21.51 16.93
CA TYR A 55 -17.73 -20.27 16.20
C TYR A 55 -17.04 -19.09 16.87
N PHE A 56 -17.51 -18.63 18.02
CA PHE A 56 -17.04 -17.33 18.52
C PHE A 56 -16.60 -17.38 19.96
N GLY A 57 -15.51 -16.67 20.26
CA GLY A 57 -15.02 -16.46 21.62
C GLY A 57 -14.43 -17.75 22.21
N GLY A 58 -13.16 -18.03 21.92
CA GLY A 58 -12.55 -19.32 22.29
C GLY A 58 -12.60 -19.60 23.79
N ALA A 59 -12.55 -18.56 24.62
CA ALA A 59 -12.83 -18.63 26.05
C ALA A 59 -14.20 -18.02 26.41
N ILE A 60 -14.44 -16.77 26.02
CA ILE A 60 -15.64 -16.03 26.41
C ILE A 60 -16.34 -15.47 25.17
N TYR A 61 -17.64 -15.72 25.09
CA TYR A 61 -18.53 -15.08 24.14
C TYR A 61 -19.54 -14.20 24.87
N SER A 62 -19.71 -12.98 24.39
CA SER A 62 -20.72 -12.05 24.90
C SER A 62 -21.59 -11.50 23.78
N ASP A 63 -22.87 -11.81 23.87
CA ASP A 63 -23.97 -11.22 23.13
C ASP A 63 -24.79 -10.33 24.06
N SER A 64 -24.11 -9.32 24.61
CA SER A 64 -24.76 -8.23 25.33
C SER A 64 -24.37 -6.93 24.66
N VAL A 65 -25.39 -6.14 24.31
CA VAL A 65 -25.29 -4.78 23.77
C VAL A 65 -24.47 -3.86 24.69
N TYR A 66 -24.39 -4.18 25.98
CA TYR A 66 -23.67 -3.40 26.97
C TYR A 66 -22.42 -4.14 27.42
N PHE A 67 -21.27 -3.76 26.87
CA PHE A 67 -19.96 -4.23 27.32
C PHE A 67 -19.75 -4.01 28.83
N ASN A 68 -20.40 -3.00 29.43
CA ASN A 68 -20.41 -2.78 30.88
C ASN A 68 -20.91 -4.00 31.68
N SER A 69 -21.57 -4.96 31.03
CA SER A 69 -21.97 -6.22 31.66
C SER A 69 -20.83 -7.21 31.89
N LEU A 70 -19.72 -7.05 31.20
CA LEU A 70 -18.51 -7.85 31.38
C LEU A 70 -17.34 -6.94 31.74
N ASN A 71 -17.18 -6.65 33.03
CA ASN A 71 -16.07 -5.87 33.53
C ASN A 71 -14.81 -6.75 33.62
N LEU A 72 -14.15 -6.93 32.47
CA LEU A 72 -12.79 -7.48 32.41
C LEU A 72 -11.73 -6.40 32.66
N THR A 73 -12.11 -5.13 32.59
CA THR A 73 -11.21 -3.97 32.56
C THR A 73 -10.62 -3.67 33.94
N GLU A 74 -11.36 -3.97 35.00
CA GLU A 74 -10.88 -4.00 36.40
C GLU A 74 -10.18 -5.32 36.76
N GLY A 75 -10.11 -6.27 35.83
CA GLY A 75 -9.59 -7.62 35.98
C GLY A 75 -8.08 -7.68 36.20
N LYS A 76 -7.63 -7.46 37.43
CA LYS A 76 -6.23 -7.75 37.80
C LYS A 76 -5.93 -9.23 37.54
N ASN A 77 -4.83 -9.50 36.83
CA ASN A 77 -4.28 -10.84 36.57
C ASN A 77 -5.25 -11.82 35.86
N VAL A 78 -6.04 -11.35 34.89
CA VAL A 78 -6.78 -12.25 34.00
C VAL A 78 -5.92 -12.61 32.79
N SER A 79 -5.84 -13.90 32.44
CA SER A 79 -5.02 -14.38 31.32
C SER A 79 -5.73 -15.39 30.43
N PHE A 80 -5.45 -15.31 29.14
CA PHE A 80 -5.97 -16.19 28.09
C PHE A 80 -4.81 -16.85 27.38
N THR A 81 -4.69 -18.18 27.49
CA THR A 81 -3.60 -18.95 26.90
C THR A 81 -4.12 -20.06 26.01
N GLU A 82 -3.65 -20.12 24.77
CA GLU A 82 -3.92 -21.22 23.82
C GLU A 82 -5.41 -21.49 23.55
N ASN A 83 -6.27 -20.47 23.67
CA ASN A 83 -7.68 -20.59 23.33
C ASN A 83 -7.88 -20.48 21.81
N HIS A 84 -8.97 -21.08 21.30
CA HIS A 84 -9.22 -21.17 19.87
C HIS A 84 -10.70 -20.98 19.50
N ALA A 85 -10.97 -20.25 18.41
CA ALA A 85 -12.31 -20.11 17.83
C ALA A 85 -12.26 -19.79 16.33
N TYR A 86 -13.42 -19.72 15.67
CA TYR A 86 -13.50 -19.17 14.32
C TYR A 86 -13.16 -17.67 14.32
N SER A 87 -13.83 -16.87 15.14
CA SER A 87 -13.47 -15.46 15.39
C SER A 87 -13.33 -15.20 16.89
N GLY A 88 -12.40 -14.33 17.28
CA GLY A 88 -12.21 -14.00 18.70
C GLY A 88 -11.56 -15.16 19.46
N GLY A 89 -10.28 -15.43 19.19
CA GLY A 89 -9.57 -16.59 19.71
C GLY A 89 -9.61 -16.73 21.23
N ALA A 90 -9.65 -15.62 21.98
CA ALA A 90 -9.99 -15.63 23.39
C ALA A 90 -11.40 -15.05 23.66
N LEU A 91 -11.69 -13.85 23.16
CA LEU A 91 -12.92 -13.12 23.46
C LEU A 91 -13.70 -12.79 22.19
N TYR A 92 -15.03 -12.82 22.26
CA TYR A 92 -15.87 -12.32 21.17
C TYR A 92 -17.04 -11.50 21.69
N PHE A 93 -17.31 -10.38 21.04
CA PHE A 93 -18.39 -9.46 21.38
C PHE A 93 -19.30 -9.26 20.18
N ASN A 94 -20.52 -9.79 20.24
CA ASN A 94 -21.46 -9.78 19.13
C ASN A 94 -22.04 -8.38 18.88
N ASN A 95 -22.31 -7.63 19.94
CA ASN A 95 -22.93 -6.31 19.87
C ASN A 95 -22.22 -5.34 20.84
N ILE A 96 -21.50 -4.35 20.29
CA ILE A 96 -20.89 -3.24 21.05
C ILE A 96 -21.55 -1.91 20.65
N ASP A 97 -22.86 -1.87 20.50
CA ASP A 97 -23.56 -0.65 20.13
C ASP A 97 -23.59 0.30 21.36
N ASN A 98 -23.13 1.55 21.17
CA ASN A 98 -23.12 2.67 22.14
C ASN A 98 -21.91 2.83 23.08
N VAL A 99 -20.85 2.04 22.97
CA VAL A 99 -19.61 2.29 23.72
C VAL A 99 -18.48 2.58 22.75
N ASP A 100 -17.70 3.60 23.04
CA ASP A 100 -16.50 3.95 22.27
C ASP A 100 -15.58 2.72 22.19
N SER A 101 -15.48 2.14 20.99
CA SER A 101 -14.70 0.91 20.76
C SER A 101 -13.24 1.12 21.14
N PHE A 102 -12.76 2.37 21.11
CA PHE A 102 -11.43 2.75 21.55
C PHE A 102 -11.22 2.50 23.06
N LEU A 103 -12.16 2.93 23.91
CA LEU A 103 -12.07 2.74 25.37
C LEU A 103 -12.12 1.26 25.77
N ILE A 104 -12.95 0.49 25.08
CA ILE A 104 -13.02 -0.97 25.27
C ILE A 104 -11.70 -1.60 24.87
N LYS A 105 -11.16 -1.22 23.70
CA LYS A 105 -9.89 -1.74 23.19
C LYS A 105 -8.75 -1.49 24.18
N GLU A 106 -8.59 -0.26 24.66
CA GLU A 106 -7.55 0.09 25.63
C GLU A 106 -7.62 -0.80 26.88
N SER A 107 -8.84 -1.11 27.32
CA SER A 107 -9.05 -1.95 28.48
C SER A 107 -8.80 -3.44 28.21
N LEU A 108 -9.21 -3.93 27.04
CA LEU A 108 -8.95 -5.31 26.61
C LEU A 108 -7.45 -5.56 26.39
N ASP A 109 -6.70 -4.54 25.96
CA ASP A 109 -5.27 -4.62 25.73
C ASP A 109 -4.45 -4.74 27.03
N LYS A 110 -5.03 -4.40 28.18
CA LYS A 110 -4.41 -4.58 29.51
C LYS A 110 -4.41 -6.05 29.98
N LEU A 111 -5.16 -6.93 29.31
CA LEU A 111 -5.25 -8.35 29.64
C LEU A 111 -4.05 -9.13 29.09
N SER A 112 -3.72 -10.26 29.72
CA SER A 112 -2.60 -11.12 29.27
C SER A 112 -3.09 -12.14 28.24
N TYR A 113 -2.53 -12.12 27.03
CA TYR A 113 -2.82 -13.09 25.97
C TYR A 113 -1.56 -13.83 25.54
N ASN A 114 -1.64 -15.16 25.44
CA ASN A 114 -0.54 -15.99 24.98
C ASN A 114 -1.04 -17.07 24.00
N ASN A 115 -0.54 -17.08 22.76
CA ASN A 115 -0.83 -18.11 21.76
C ASN A 115 -2.31 -18.44 21.50
N ASN A 116 -3.23 -17.49 21.69
CA ASN A 116 -4.62 -17.68 21.26
C ASN A 116 -4.70 -17.58 19.73
N THR A 117 -5.63 -18.30 19.11
CA THR A 117 -5.75 -18.37 17.65
C THR A 117 -7.20 -18.23 17.19
N SER A 118 -7.40 -17.58 16.04
CA SER A 118 -8.69 -17.49 15.35
C SER A 118 -8.52 -17.82 13.87
N GLU A 119 -9.48 -18.52 13.27
CA GLU A 119 -9.46 -18.82 11.82
C GLU A 119 -9.74 -17.58 10.97
N SER A 120 -10.71 -16.75 11.39
CA SER A 120 -11.16 -15.58 10.65
C SER A 120 -10.41 -14.32 11.05
N HIS A 121 -10.57 -13.86 12.29
CA HIS A 121 -9.91 -12.65 12.79
C HIS A 121 -9.95 -12.56 14.31
N GLY A 122 -9.05 -11.74 14.85
CA GLY A 122 -8.96 -11.40 16.27
C GLY A 122 -8.54 -12.55 17.16
N ASN A 123 -7.25 -12.90 17.15
CA ASN A 123 -6.68 -13.90 18.07
C ASN A 123 -6.95 -13.57 19.55
N LYS A 124 -6.95 -12.29 19.90
CA LYS A 124 -7.23 -11.81 21.27
C LYS A 124 -8.73 -11.62 21.48
N TYR A 125 -9.30 -10.72 20.69
CA TYR A 125 -10.71 -10.36 20.76
C TYR A 125 -11.20 -10.00 19.35
N ALA A 126 -12.49 -10.17 19.09
CA ALA A 126 -13.12 -9.81 17.82
C ALA A 126 -14.58 -9.40 18.01
N THR A 127 -15.17 -8.78 16.99
CA THR A 127 -16.62 -8.57 16.88
C THR A 127 -17.19 -9.12 15.58
N ASN A 128 -18.49 -8.93 15.35
CA ASN A 128 -19.03 -9.06 14.01
C ASN A 128 -18.36 -8.09 13.03
N PRO A 129 -18.36 -8.42 11.72
CA PRO A 129 -18.10 -7.46 10.66
C PRO A 129 -18.94 -6.21 10.87
N TYR A 130 -18.30 -5.06 10.76
CA TYR A 130 -18.89 -3.80 11.13
C TYR A 130 -18.82 -2.77 10.04
N SER A 131 -17.69 -2.66 9.33
CA SER A 131 -17.57 -1.67 8.27
C SER A 131 -16.80 -2.17 7.07
N ILE A 132 -17.06 -1.51 5.94
CA ILE A 132 -16.25 -1.63 4.74
C ILE A 132 -15.40 -0.38 4.60
N ASN A 133 -14.10 -0.57 4.42
CA ASN A 133 -13.16 0.52 4.15
C ASN A 133 -12.60 0.37 2.73
N THR A 134 -12.32 1.51 2.09
CA THR A 134 -11.66 1.56 0.78
C THR A 134 -10.15 1.50 0.96
N VAL A 135 -9.46 0.76 0.09
CA VAL A 135 -7.99 0.63 0.12
C VAL A 135 -7.34 1.48 -0.98
N SER A 136 -8.03 1.65 -2.11
CA SER A 136 -7.38 2.04 -3.36
C SER A 136 -7.32 3.55 -3.64
N TYR A 137 -7.99 4.42 -2.89
CA TYR A 137 -7.95 5.87 -3.18
C TYR A 137 -8.01 6.75 -1.92
N ASN A 138 -7.15 7.77 -1.91
CA ASN A 138 -7.07 8.79 -0.84
C ASN A 138 -7.63 10.15 -1.27
N SER A 139 -7.95 10.34 -2.54
CA SER A 139 -8.44 11.62 -3.06
C SER A 139 -9.96 11.75 -2.93
N LYS A 140 -10.42 12.97 -2.62
CA LYS A 140 -11.85 13.31 -2.58
C LYS A 140 -12.50 13.31 -3.97
N GLU A 141 -11.69 13.48 -5.01
CA GLU A 141 -12.13 13.54 -6.41
C GLU A 141 -11.21 12.64 -7.24
N ILE A 142 -11.81 11.88 -8.14
CA ILE A 142 -11.12 10.94 -9.02
C ILE A 142 -11.48 11.31 -10.45
N ILE A 143 -10.48 11.59 -11.27
CA ILE A 143 -10.67 11.89 -12.69
C ILE A 143 -10.35 10.63 -13.48
N ILE A 144 -11.33 10.13 -14.24
CA ILE A 144 -11.15 9.00 -15.15
C ILE A 144 -11.68 9.36 -16.52
N LYS A 145 -11.28 8.62 -17.54
CA LYS A 145 -11.87 8.73 -18.88
C LYS A 145 -12.96 7.69 -19.07
N SER A 146 -13.87 7.99 -19.98
CA SER A 146 -14.93 7.06 -20.38
C SER A 146 -14.33 5.72 -20.85
N GLY A 147 -14.79 4.61 -20.28
CA GLY A 147 -14.34 3.25 -20.57
C GLY A 147 -12.93 2.87 -20.06
N GLU A 148 -12.27 3.78 -19.34
CA GLU A 148 -10.99 3.51 -18.68
C GLU A 148 -11.18 2.48 -17.55
N LEU A 149 -10.17 1.61 -17.38
CA LEU A 149 -10.17 0.64 -16.30
C LEU A 149 -9.81 1.34 -14.99
N PHE A 150 -10.69 1.26 -14.00
CA PHE A 150 -10.50 1.90 -12.71
C PHE A 150 -10.65 0.89 -11.55
N PRO A 151 -9.61 0.11 -11.25
CA PRO A 151 -9.72 -0.95 -10.25
C PRO A 151 -9.96 -0.38 -8.84
N LEU A 152 -10.96 -0.93 -8.14
CA LEU A 152 -11.30 -0.57 -6.76
C LEU A 152 -11.10 -1.77 -5.82
N GLU A 153 -10.61 -1.51 -4.62
CA GLU A 153 -10.44 -2.53 -3.57
C GLU A 153 -11.08 -2.06 -2.27
N PHE A 154 -11.87 -2.95 -1.68
CA PHE A 154 -12.53 -2.76 -0.40
C PHE A 154 -12.15 -3.86 0.58
N ILE A 155 -12.06 -3.51 1.86
CA ILE A 155 -11.80 -4.44 2.96
C ILE A 155 -12.97 -4.45 3.94
N LEU A 156 -13.35 -5.64 4.40
CA LEU A 156 -14.33 -5.84 5.44
C LEU A 156 -13.61 -5.91 6.79
N VAL A 157 -14.00 -5.05 7.72
CA VAL A 157 -13.39 -4.96 9.06
C VAL A 157 -14.44 -5.05 10.17
N ASP A 158 -13.99 -5.48 11.35
CA ASP A 158 -14.77 -5.49 12.58
C ASP A 158 -14.73 -4.12 13.32
N LYS A 159 -15.39 -3.99 14.47
CA LYS A 159 -15.41 -2.72 15.26
C LYS A 159 -14.05 -2.32 15.83
N PHE A 160 -13.07 -3.21 15.81
CA PHE A 160 -11.71 -2.97 16.26
C PHE A 160 -10.73 -2.74 15.08
N ASN A 161 -11.26 -2.54 13.87
CA ASN A 161 -10.51 -2.39 12.61
C ASN A 161 -9.68 -3.61 12.24
N GLN A 162 -10.11 -4.82 12.61
CA GLN A 162 -9.47 -6.07 12.21
C GLN A 162 -10.10 -6.59 10.92
N THR A 163 -9.28 -6.94 9.93
CA THR A 163 -9.78 -7.51 8.66
C THR A 163 -10.39 -8.89 8.87
N VAL A 164 -11.59 -9.09 8.34
CA VAL A 164 -12.36 -10.33 8.50
C VAL A 164 -12.00 -11.33 7.41
N TYR A 165 -11.10 -12.28 7.68
CA TYR A 165 -10.75 -13.32 6.71
C TYR A 165 -11.77 -14.47 6.78
N ASP A 166 -12.93 -14.31 6.14
CA ASP A 166 -14.02 -15.31 6.19
C ASP A 166 -13.72 -16.60 5.37
N ILE A 167 -12.69 -17.35 5.76
CA ILE A 167 -12.19 -18.53 5.02
C ILE A 167 -13.27 -19.63 4.93
N SER A 168 -14.03 -19.80 6.00
CA SER A 168 -15.07 -20.83 6.11
C SER A 168 -16.42 -20.37 5.57
N LYS A 169 -16.49 -19.16 4.98
CA LYS A 169 -17.71 -18.53 4.45
C LYS A 169 -18.85 -18.44 5.48
N TYR A 170 -18.51 -18.20 6.75
CA TYR A 170 -19.48 -18.12 7.83
C TYR A 170 -20.37 -16.88 7.69
N TYR A 171 -19.79 -15.76 7.27
CA TYR A 171 -20.54 -14.51 7.08
C TYR A 171 -21.30 -14.50 5.74
N SER A 172 -21.34 -15.60 4.99
CA SER A 172 -22.05 -15.75 3.70
C SER A 172 -21.65 -14.69 2.66
N ASN A 173 -22.19 -14.79 1.44
CA ASN A 173 -21.82 -13.95 0.28
C ASN A 173 -22.17 -12.47 0.50
N VAL A 174 -21.37 -11.73 1.28
CA VAL A 174 -21.45 -10.28 1.34
C VAL A 174 -21.07 -9.76 -0.05
N MET A 175 -22.06 -9.27 -0.78
CA MET A 175 -21.88 -8.70 -2.11
C MET A 175 -21.95 -7.18 -2.00
N LEU A 176 -20.97 -6.51 -2.61
CA LEU A 176 -20.92 -5.06 -2.74
C LEU A 176 -21.26 -4.70 -4.18
N THR A 177 -22.19 -3.77 -4.34
CA THR A 177 -22.60 -3.21 -5.63
C THR A 177 -22.39 -1.70 -5.61
N ILE A 178 -21.60 -1.20 -6.56
CA ILE A 178 -21.44 0.24 -6.78
C ILE A 178 -22.50 0.71 -7.77
N TYR A 179 -23.16 1.81 -7.46
CA TYR A 179 -24.16 2.42 -8.32
C TYR A 179 -24.10 3.94 -8.19
N ASP A 180 -24.70 4.65 -9.14
CA ASP A 180 -24.91 6.10 -9.04
C ASP A 180 -26.37 6.37 -8.67
N GLU A 181 -26.59 7.23 -7.69
CA GLU A 181 -27.91 7.52 -7.12
C GLU A 181 -28.82 8.20 -8.14
N ASP A 182 -28.24 9.06 -8.98
CA ASP A 182 -28.94 9.86 -9.97
C ASP A 182 -29.28 9.07 -11.25
N ILE A 183 -28.78 7.84 -11.41
CA ILE A 183 -29.20 6.91 -12.50
C ILE A 183 -30.72 6.71 -12.48
N THR A 184 -31.36 6.76 -11.31
CA THR A 184 -32.81 6.63 -11.18
C THR A 184 -33.61 7.78 -11.79
N LYS A 185 -32.97 8.91 -12.12
CA LYS A 185 -33.61 10.09 -12.71
C LYS A 185 -33.28 10.27 -14.19
N ASN A 186 -32.09 9.85 -14.63
CA ASN A 186 -31.62 9.96 -16.01
C ASN A 186 -31.08 8.61 -16.49
N GLU A 187 -31.96 7.67 -16.81
CA GLU A 187 -31.64 6.25 -17.09
C GLU A 187 -30.65 6.00 -18.25
N ASN A 188 -30.24 7.03 -19.00
CA ASN A 188 -29.63 6.82 -20.31
C ASN A 188 -28.20 7.33 -20.50
N ASP A 189 -27.57 8.04 -19.55
CA ASP A 189 -26.32 8.75 -19.86
C ASP A 189 -25.05 8.07 -19.34
N ILE A 190 -25.19 7.05 -18.49
CA ILE A 190 -24.09 6.35 -17.84
C ILE A 190 -24.31 4.84 -17.90
N LYS A 191 -23.24 4.10 -18.17
CA LYS A 191 -23.19 2.64 -18.07
C LYS A 191 -22.02 2.25 -17.19
N ILE A 192 -22.28 1.46 -16.15
CA ILE A 192 -21.26 0.96 -15.24
C ILE A 192 -21.09 -0.54 -15.49
N GLU A 193 -19.85 -1.01 -15.67
CA GLU A 193 -19.49 -2.42 -15.82
C GLU A 193 -18.54 -2.85 -14.72
N GLY A 194 -18.63 -4.12 -14.29
CA GLY A 194 -17.73 -4.67 -13.28
C GLY A 194 -17.87 -4.00 -11.90
N ASN A 195 -19.08 -3.55 -11.55
CA ASN A 195 -19.43 -2.80 -10.35
C ASN A 195 -19.87 -3.68 -9.17
N THR A 196 -19.82 -5.00 -9.32
CA THR A 196 -20.18 -5.95 -8.28
C THR A 196 -18.99 -6.81 -7.89
N CYS A 197 -18.78 -7.00 -6.60
CA CYS A 197 -17.80 -7.96 -6.08
C CYS A 197 -18.32 -8.65 -4.82
N ASN A 198 -17.78 -9.84 -4.55
CA ASN A 198 -18.02 -10.56 -3.31
C ASN A 198 -16.80 -10.46 -2.41
N PHE A 199 -17.01 -10.32 -1.11
CA PHE A 199 -15.92 -10.40 -0.16
C PHE A 199 -15.37 -11.83 -0.09
N THR A 200 -14.11 -11.98 -0.48
CA THR A 200 -13.35 -13.23 -0.32
C THR A 200 -12.15 -12.96 0.57
N LYS A 201 -12.04 -13.71 1.68
CA LYS A 201 -11.00 -13.47 2.70
C LYS A 201 -10.95 -11.99 3.16
N GLY A 202 -12.11 -11.37 3.30
CA GLY A 202 -12.23 -9.98 3.76
C GLY A 202 -11.93 -8.91 2.71
N LYS A 203 -11.73 -9.29 1.44
CA LYS A 203 -11.44 -8.36 0.34
C LYS A 203 -12.47 -8.44 -0.77
N CYS A 204 -12.84 -7.30 -1.33
CA CYS A 204 -13.71 -7.16 -2.49
C CYS A 204 -12.95 -6.37 -3.54
N GLU A 205 -12.61 -7.01 -4.67
CA GLU A 205 -11.77 -6.43 -5.71
C GLU A 205 -12.58 -6.27 -7.01
N LEU A 206 -12.75 -5.03 -7.47
CA LEU A 206 -13.40 -4.71 -8.73
C LEU A 206 -12.34 -4.48 -9.82
N GLN A 207 -11.61 -5.52 -10.21
CA GLN A 207 -10.49 -5.42 -11.15
C GLN A 207 -10.90 -5.02 -12.57
N ASN A 208 -12.19 -5.17 -12.90
CA ASN A 208 -12.76 -4.88 -14.22
C ASN A 208 -13.73 -3.69 -14.19
N PHE A 209 -13.68 -2.85 -13.14
CA PHE A 209 -14.57 -1.72 -13.00
C PHE A 209 -14.33 -0.67 -14.08
N LYS A 210 -15.39 -0.32 -14.81
CA LYS A 210 -15.39 0.66 -15.88
C LYS A 210 -16.67 1.46 -15.85
N ILE A 211 -16.56 2.73 -16.20
CA ILE A 211 -17.70 3.61 -16.36
C ILE A 211 -17.64 4.21 -17.75
N TYR A 212 -18.75 4.10 -18.48
CA TYR A 212 -18.93 4.72 -19.78
C TYR A 212 -19.97 5.82 -19.64
N SER A 213 -19.75 6.94 -20.32
CA SER A 213 -20.72 8.02 -20.41
C SER A 213 -20.85 8.51 -21.85
N LYS A 214 -21.98 9.14 -22.14
CA LYS A 214 -22.22 9.84 -23.43
C LYS A 214 -21.52 11.19 -23.49
N ASN A 215 -21.46 11.90 -22.35
CA ASN A 215 -20.95 13.25 -22.23
C ASN A 215 -19.99 13.37 -21.03
N LEU A 216 -19.26 14.48 -20.97
CA LEU A 216 -18.52 14.89 -19.77
C LEU A 216 -19.48 15.04 -18.60
N THR A 217 -19.20 14.38 -17.47
CA THR A 217 -20.10 14.41 -16.32
C THR A 217 -19.36 14.17 -15.01
N THR A 218 -20.02 14.47 -13.89
CA THR A 218 -19.55 14.16 -12.53
C THR A 218 -20.56 13.24 -11.87
N LEU A 219 -20.08 12.14 -11.30
CA LEU A 219 -20.87 11.13 -10.63
C LEU A 219 -20.56 11.10 -9.14
N ASN A 220 -21.58 10.81 -8.34
CA ASN A 220 -21.41 10.47 -6.93
C ASN A 220 -21.77 9.00 -6.77
N LEU A 221 -20.76 8.13 -6.74
CA LEU A 221 -21.01 6.70 -6.60
C LEU A 221 -21.30 6.37 -5.14
N ASN A 222 -22.36 5.60 -4.96
CA ASN A 222 -22.78 5.01 -3.71
C ASN A 222 -22.55 3.50 -3.71
N LEU A 223 -22.57 2.94 -2.51
CA LEU A 223 -22.28 1.54 -2.24
C LEU A 223 -23.54 0.89 -1.64
N ILE A 224 -24.09 -0.12 -2.31
CA ILE A 224 -25.12 -1.01 -1.76
C ILE A 224 -24.46 -2.31 -1.36
N LEU A 225 -24.87 -2.82 -0.21
CA LEU A 225 -24.42 -4.09 0.32
C LEU A 225 -25.61 -5.03 0.38
N GLU A 226 -25.54 -6.11 -0.41
CA GLU A 226 -26.53 -7.17 -0.39
C GLU A 226 -26.10 -8.20 0.65
N TYR A 227 -26.71 -8.09 1.84
CA TYR A 227 -26.47 -9.01 2.94
C TYR A 227 -27.72 -9.14 3.81
N GLU A 228 -28.02 -10.37 4.23
CA GLU A 228 -29.24 -10.70 4.97
C GLU A 228 -29.30 -10.02 6.35
N ASN A 229 -28.15 -9.67 6.95
CA ASN A 229 -28.06 -9.00 8.23
C ASN A 229 -27.58 -7.55 8.07
N LYS A 230 -28.50 -6.57 8.15
CA LYS A 230 -28.29 -5.12 7.94
C LYS A 230 -27.37 -4.39 8.94
N LEU A 231 -26.45 -5.08 9.61
CA LEU A 231 -25.60 -4.53 10.69
C LEU A 231 -24.23 -4.01 10.22
N ILE A 232 -23.85 -4.27 8.96
CA ILE A 232 -22.59 -3.75 8.41
C ILE A 232 -22.83 -2.31 7.97
N ASN A 233 -22.17 -1.38 8.65
CA ASN A 233 -22.14 0.01 8.27
C ASN A 233 -21.25 0.18 7.04
N VAL A 234 -21.88 0.39 5.89
CA VAL A 234 -21.19 0.95 4.75
C VAL A 234 -21.05 2.43 5.07
N ASN A 235 -19.88 2.83 5.57
CA ASN A 235 -19.56 4.25 5.59
C ASN A 235 -19.67 4.68 4.13
N ASN A 236 -20.74 5.42 3.81
CA ASN A 236 -20.92 6.06 2.51
C ASN A 236 -19.75 7.03 2.37
N ILE A 237 -18.63 6.56 1.85
CA ILE A 237 -17.56 7.40 1.35
C ILE A 237 -18.01 7.69 -0.08
N PRO A 238 -18.77 8.79 -0.32
CA PRO A 238 -19.22 9.10 -1.67
C PRO A 238 -17.98 9.20 -2.56
N ILE A 239 -17.94 8.38 -3.60
CA ILE A 239 -16.86 8.43 -4.58
C ILE A 239 -17.26 9.47 -5.60
N LYS A 240 -16.74 10.69 -5.45
CA LYS A 240 -16.92 11.72 -6.45
C LYS A 240 -15.98 11.46 -7.62
N LEU A 241 -16.56 11.11 -8.75
CA LEU A 241 -15.85 10.70 -9.94
C LEU A 241 -16.17 11.64 -11.10
N ILE A 242 -15.14 12.19 -11.72
CA ILE A 242 -15.25 13.11 -12.86
C ILE A 242 -14.87 12.33 -14.11
N ILE A 243 -15.81 12.20 -15.04
CA ILE A 243 -15.58 11.57 -16.33
C ILE A 243 -15.12 12.66 -17.30
N ASP A 244 -13.83 12.64 -17.62
CA ASP A 244 -13.20 13.55 -18.57
C ASP A 244 -13.21 12.98 -19.99
N ASP A 245 -12.97 13.85 -20.98
CA ASP A 245 -12.95 13.46 -22.39
C ASP A 245 -11.64 12.74 -22.73
N CYS A 246 -11.60 12.11 -23.89
CA CYS A 246 -10.39 11.50 -24.40
C CYS A 246 -9.32 12.57 -24.62
N SER A 247 -8.09 12.29 -24.18
CA SER A 247 -6.97 13.20 -24.43
C SER A 247 -6.67 13.33 -25.92
N ASN A 248 -6.00 14.42 -26.30
CA ASN A 248 -5.69 14.72 -27.71
C ASN A 248 -4.86 13.64 -28.41
N ASP A 249 -4.16 12.79 -27.68
CA ASP A 249 -3.37 11.65 -28.16
C ASP A 249 -4.19 10.34 -28.29
N GLN A 250 -5.37 10.29 -27.67
CA GLN A 250 -6.26 9.12 -27.69
C GLN A 250 -7.33 9.19 -28.78
N ILE A 251 -7.92 8.03 -29.05
CA ILE A 251 -9.01 7.85 -30.02
C ILE A 251 -10.30 7.65 -29.25
N LYS A 252 -11.29 8.50 -29.54
CA LYS A 252 -12.65 8.39 -29.02
C LYS A 252 -13.43 7.40 -29.89
N LEU A 253 -13.83 6.28 -29.30
CA LEU A 253 -14.58 5.21 -29.96
C LEU A 253 -15.97 5.11 -29.34
N PHE A 254 -16.96 4.67 -30.10
CA PHE A 254 -18.32 4.45 -29.60
C PHE A 254 -18.60 2.95 -29.49
N MET A 255 -19.23 2.51 -28.40
CA MET A 255 -19.62 1.10 -28.30
C MET A 255 -20.69 0.79 -29.35
N LYS A 256 -20.65 -0.43 -29.91
CA LYS A 256 -21.54 -0.85 -30.97
C LYS A 256 -23.01 -0.68 -30.56
N ASN A 257 -23.78 0.02 -31.40
CA ASN A 257 -25.20 0.31 -31.19
C ASN A 257 -25.52 1.13 -29.91
N SER A 258 -24.59 1.94 -29.43
CA SER A 258 -24.84 2.84 -28.30
C SER A 258 -24.17 4.20 -28.49
N GLU A 259 -24.64 5.20 -27.76
CA GLU A 259 -24.04 6.55 -27.75
C GLU A 259 -22.89 6.67 -26.74
N TYR A 260 -22.58 5.59 -25.99
CA TYR A 260 -21.49 5.58 -25.03
C TYR A 260 -20.15 5.56 -25.75
N TYR A 261 -19.27 6.48 -25.39
CA TYR A 261 -17.91 6.50 -25.92
C TYR A 261 -16.93 5.85 -24.94
N TYR A 262 -15.76 5.48 -25.43
CA TYR A 262 -14.61 5.07 -24.64
C TYR A 262 -13.32 5.55 -25.30
N CYS A 263 -12.29 5.75 -24.48
CA CYS A 263 -11.00 6.22 -24.93
C CYS A 263 -10.02 5.05 -25.07
N GLU A 264 -9.45 4.88 -26.26
CA GLU A 264 -8.36 3.94 -26.48
C GLU A 264 -7.08 4.65 -26.91
N ASN A 265 -5.94 4.11 -26.48
CA ASN A 265 -4.65 4.49 -27.04
C ASN A 265 -4.56 3.97 -28.50
N PRO A 266 -3.94 4.72 -29.42
CA PRO A 266 -3.72 4.29 -30.79
C PRO A 266 -2.98 2.95 -30.85
N LYS A 267 -3.54 2.00 -31.61
CA LYS A 267 -2.92 0.71 -31.89
C LYS A 267 -2.10 0.86 -33.17
N CYS A 268 -0.80 0.59 -33.10
CA CYS A 268 0.09 0.60 -34.26
C CYS A 268 0.32 -0.82 -34.78
N ASN A 269 0.85 -0.89 -36.01
CA ASN A 269 1.36 -2.13 -36.59
C ASN A 269 2.46 -2.75 -35.69
N ASP A 270 2.58 -4.07 -35.71
CA ASP A 270 3.50 -4.84 -34.86
C ASP A 270 4.98 -4.54 -35.17
N ASN A 271 5.26 -3.92 -36.32
CA ASN A 271 6.58 -3.41 -36.71
C ASN A 271 7.00 -2.13 -35.98
N CYS A 272 6.10 -1.47 -35.22
CA CYS A 272 6.40 -0.24 -34.49
C CYS A 272 7.11 -0.56 -33.16
N PRO A 273 8.41 -0.21 -33.00
CA PRO A 273 9.18 -0.58 -31.80
C PRO A 273 8.74 0.26 -30.58
N LYS A 274 8.27 -0.41 -29.53
CA LYS A 274 7.74 0.24 -28.31
C LYS A 274 8.79 1.05 -27.53
N ASP A 275 10.08 0.72 -27.67
CA ASP A 275 11.19 1.36 -26.99
C ASP A 275 11.75 2.59 -27.75
N LYS A 276 11.39 2.74 -29.03
CA LYS A 276 11.96 3.77 -29.92
C LYS A 276 10.90 4.63 -30.61
N ALA A 277 9.62 4.27 -30.49
CA ALA A 277 8.52 4.93 -31.15
C ALA A 277 7.29 4.99 -30.26
N VAL A 278 6.44 5.97 -30.54
CA VAL A 278 5.13 6.15 -29.93
C VAL A 278 4.08 6.06 -31.03
N CYS A 279 2.98 5.37 -30.73
CA CYS A 279 1.86 5.31 -31.64
C CYS A 279 1.02 6.58 -31.52
N VAL A 280 0.85 7.30 -32.62
CA VAL A 280 0.10 8.56 -32.67
C VAL A 280 -1.14 8.35 -33.53
N LYS A 281 -2.27 8.91 -33.07
CA LYS A 281 -3.52 8.87 -33.84
C LYS A 281 -3.37 9.57 -35.19
N SER A 282 -3.96 9.00 -36.22
CA SER A 282 -3.93 9.60 -37.55
C SER A 282 -4.64 10.95 -37.57
N LYS A 283 -4.09 11.89 -38.34
CA LYS A 283 -4.74 13.19 -38.64
C LYS A 283 -5.73 13.10 -39.80
N ILE A 284 -5.76 11.96 -40.51
CA ILE A 284 -6.55 11.78 -41.72
C ILE A 284 -8.00 11.46 -41.30
N ASN A 285 -8.82 12.51 -41.26
CA ASN A 285 -10.25 12.53 -40.97
C ASN A 285 -10.60 12.09 -39.53
N ASN A 286 -11.55 12.79 -38.91
CA ASN A 286 -12.09 12.55 -37.55
C ASN A 286 -12.81 11.20 -37.43
N ILE A 287 -12.13 10.12 -37.77
CA ILE A 287 -12.69 8.79 -37.86
C ILE A 287 -12.49 8.14 -36.49
N ASN A 288 -13.60 7.79 -35.85
CA ASN A 288 -13.65 7.02 -34.60
C ASN A 288 -13.28 5.55 -34.87
N ILE A 289 -12.11 5.30 -35.45
CA ILE A 289 -11.59 3.97 -35.79
C ILE A 289 -10.14 3.88 -35.30
N ASN A 290 -9.87 2.86 -34.48
CA ASN A 290 -8.52 2.55 -34.00
C ASN A 290 -7.91 1.40 -34.81
N ASP A 291 -7.41 1.70 -36.01
CA ASP A 291 -6.83 0.71 -36.93
C ASP A 291 -5.30 0.82 -36.99
N LYS A 292 -4.62 -0.34 -36.87
CA LYS A 292 -3.16 -0.49 -36.96
C LYS A 292 -2.56 0.03 -38.27
N ASN A 293 -3.33 0.02 -39.35
CA ASN A 293 -2.89 0.45 -40.67
C ASN A 293 -3.04 1.96 -40.90
N ILE A 294 -3.86 2.64 -40.08
CA ILE A 294 -4.18 4.05 -40.22
C ILE A 294 -3.35 4.89 -39.23
N ASN A 295 -3.14 4.38 -38.02
CA ASN A 295 -2.34 5.04 -36.99
C ASN A 295 -0.86 5.13 -37.38
N ILE A 296 -0.20 6.20 -36.93
CA ILE A 296 1.15 6.55 -37.36
C ILE A 296 2.14 6.15 -36.26
N CYS A 297 3.15 5.36 -36.62
CA CYS A 297 4.30 5.12 -35.76
C CYS A 297 5.25 6.32 -35.84
N SER A 298 5.37 7.09 -34.75
CA SER A 298 6.24 8.26 -34.69
C SER A 298 7.47 7.96 -33.85
N CYS A 299 8.66 8.15 -34.43
CA CYS A 299 9.91 7.89 -33.72
C CYS A 299 10.11 8.86 -32.56
N LEU A 300 10.61 8.33 -31.43
CA LEU A 300 11.09 9.12 -30.32
C LEU A 300 12.32 9.92 -30.73
N ALA A 301 12.59 11.02 -30.02
CA ALA A 301 13.76 11.85 -30.27
C ALA A 301 15.05 11.02 -30.27
N GLY A 302 15.90 11.22 -31.29
CA GLY A 302 17.12 10.45 -31.50
C GLY A 302 16.96 9.20 -32.37
N TRP A 303 15.75 8.95 -32.93
CA TRP A 303 15.49 7.86 -33.88
C TRP A 303 14.80 8.38 -35.15
N LYS A 304 15.10 7.74 -36.29
CA LYS A 304 14.51 8.00 -37.60
C LYS A 304 14.44 6.71 -38.43
N GLY A 305 13.82 6.77 -39.59
CA GLY A 305 13.55 5.60 -40.44
C GLY A 305 12.09 5.16 -40.35
N TYR A 306 11.68 4.26 -41.24
CA TYR A 306 10.28 3.84 -41.37
C TYR A 306 9.79 3.07 -40.13
N ASN A 307 10.68 2.30 -39.51
CA ASN A 307 10.46 1.54 -38.28
C ASN A 307 11.34 2.07 -37.14
N CYS A 308 11.80 3.33 -37.20
CA CYS A 308 12.67 3.94 -36.19
C CYS A 308 13.95 3.15 -35.90
N GLU A 309 14.50 2.50 -36.94
CA GLU A 309 15.66 1.62 -36.86
C GLU A 309 16.99 2.38 -36.88
N LEU A 310 17.01 3.60 -37.42
CA LEU A 310 18.21 4.42 -37.54
C LEU A 310 18.27 5.39 -36.37
N LYS A 311 19.42 5.48 -35.71
CA LYS A 311 19.66 6.57 -34.77
C LYS A 311 19.77 7.87 -35.54
N ASP A 312 19.03 8.87 -35.11
CA ASP A 312 19.17 10.23 -35.62
C ASP A 312 20.37 10.89 -34.95
N TYR A 313 21.55 10.57 -35.46
CA TYR A 313 22.75 11.29 -35.08
C TYR A 313 22.61 12.72 -35.59
N LEU A 314 22.82 13.68 -34.69
CA LEU A 314 23.05 15.05 -35.08
C LEU A 314 24.15 15.01 -36.15
N HIS A 315 23.87 15.53 -37.33
CA HIS A 315 24.93 15.82 -38.29
C HIS A 315 25.79 16.90 -37.66
N ILE A 316 26.74 16.48 -36.81
CA ILE A 316 27.85 17.32 -36.40
C ILE A 316 28.60 17.51 -37.70
N ASN A 317 28.32 18.62 -38.37
CA ASN A 317 29.14 19.05 -39.48
C ASN A 317 30.53 19.26 -38.88
N LEU A 318 31.40 18.26 -39.03
CA LEU A 318 32.79 18.29 -38.59
C LEU A 318 33.61 19.32 -39.38
N ALA A 319 32.96 20.22 -40.11
CA ALA A 319 33.44 21.57 -40.40
C ALA A 319 33.69 22.41 -39.12
N PHE A 320 34.16 21.81 -38.02
CA PHE A 320 35.14 22.44 -37.13
C PHE A 320 36.48 22.58 -37.86
N ASN A 321 36.45 23.17 -39.06
CA ASN A 321 37.62 23.78 -39.68
C ASN A 321 37.70 25.21 -39.13
N SER A 322 37.82 25.34 -37.80
CA SER A 322 38.12 26.64 -37.18
C SER A 322 39.51 27.15 -37.56
N TYR A 323 40.31 26.33 -38.25
CA TYR A 323 41.58 26.71 -38.83
C TYR A 323 41.50 26.65 -40.35
N ILE A 324 41.52 27.83 -40.97
CA ILE A 324 41.52 28.04 -42.42
C ILE A 324 42.76 27.40 -43.10
N ASN A 325 43.81 27.07 -42.32
CA ASN A 325 45.06 26.53 -42.84
C ASN A 325 45.66 25.48 -41.88
N TYR A 326 45.96 24.29 -42.39
CA TYR A 326 46.56 23.18 -41.63
C TYR A 326 47.87 23.59 -40.94
N SER A 327 48.68 24.42 -41.62
CA SER A 327 49.93 24.94 -41.07
C SER A 327 49.73 25.73 -39.78
N ASN A 328 48.70 26.58 -39.71
CA ASN A 328 48.37 27.34 -38.49
C ASN A 328 47.95 26.42 -37.34
N CYS A 329 47.19 25.35 -37.63
CA CYS A 329 46.78 24.38 -36.61
C CYS A 329 48.00 23.66 -36.01
N VAL A 330 48.91 23.20 -36.87
CA VAL A 330 50.15 22.52 -36.45
C VAL A 330 51.03 23.45 -35.62
N ILE A 331 51.22 24.71 -36.05
CA ILE A 331 52.00 25.70 -35.29
C ILE A 331 51.36 25.98 -33.93
N HIS A 332 50.04 26.17 -33.86
CA HIS A 332 49.36 26.41 -32.59
C HIS A 332 49.48 25.23 -31.63
N PHE A 333 49.36 24.01 -32.16
CA PHE A 333 49.53 22.79 -31.39
C PHE A 333 50.97 22.69 -30.84
N ILE A 334 51.97 22.88 -31.69
CA ILE A 334 53.39 22.86 -31.28
C ILE A 334 53.66 23.95 -30.24
N MET A 335 53.23 25.19 -30.47
CA MET A 335 53.46 26.30 -29.53
C MET A 335 52.78 26.08 -28.18
N LYS A 336 51.57 25.50 -28.16
CA LYS A 336 50.87 25.17 -26.91
C LYS A 336 51.64 24.09 -26.12
N HIS A 337 52.10 23.05 -26.79
CA HIS A 337 52.84 21.97 -26.14
C HIS A 337 54.26 22.40 -25.72
N CYS A 338 54.95 23.18 -26.53
CA CYS A 338 56.23 23.79 -26.16
C CYS A 338 56.09 24.75 -24.97
N GLY A 339 55.00 25.54 -24.92
CA GLY A 339 54.71 26.40 -23.78
C GLY A 339 54.51 25.63 -22.47
N ILE A 340 53.71 24.56 -22.51
CA ILE A 340 53.50 23.68 -21.34
C ILE A 340 54.82 23.04 -20.92
N LEU A 341 55.62 22.53 -21.87
CA LEU A 341 56.92 21.94 -21.59
C LEU A 341 57.88 22.93 -20.92
N LEU A 342 57.89 24.18 -21.39
CA LEU A 342 58.72 25.25 -20.83
C LEU A 342 58.33 25.58 -19.38
N ILE A 343 57.03 25.65 -19.08
CA ILE A 343 56.53 25.83 -17.71
C ILE A 343 56.99 24.69 -16.79
N TYR A 344 56.92 23.44 -17.26
CA TYR A 344 57.43 22.29 -16.50
C TYR A 344 58.94 22.38 -16.24
N ILE A 345 59.73 22.80 -17.24
CA ILE A 345 61.18 22.98 -17.07
C ILE A 345 61.48 24.08 -16.03
N MET A 346 60.78 25.21 -16.09
CA MET A 346 60.92 26.27 -15.09
C MET A 346 60.58 25.79 -13.69
N PHE A 347 59.51 25.02 -13.54
CA PHE A 347 59.11 24.44 -12.26
C PHE A 347 60.17 23.47 -11.70
N LEU A 348 60.77 22.63 -12.56
CA LEU A 348 61.85 21.73 -12.17
C LEU A 348 63.11 22.48 -11.73
N ILE A 349 63.49 23.55 -12.43
CA ILE A 349 64.62 24.40 -12.04
C ILE A 349 64.36 25.05 -10.68
N TYR A 350 63.15 25.57 -10.46
CA TYR A 350 62.77 26.22 -9.22
C TYR A 350 62.81 25.26 -8.04
N THR A 351 62.21 24.07 -8.19
CA THR A 351 62.22 23.02 -7.16
C THR A 351 63.61 22.50 -6.85
N SER A 352 64.44 22.24 -7.87
CA SER A 352 65.84 21.82 -7.69
C SER A 352 66.69 22.88 -6.98
N SER A 353 66.48 24.16 -7.30
CA SER A 353 67.20 25.27 -6.67
C SER A 353 66.77 25.45 -5.21
N GLY A 354 65.48 25.38 -4.93
CA GLY A 354 64.93 25.43 -3.57
C GLY A 354 65.47 24.31 -2.68
N LEU A 355 65.58 23.08 -3.20
CA LEU A 355 66.18 21.96 -2.49
C LEU A 355 67.65 22.20 -2.13
N ARG A 356 68.46 22.72 -3.08
CA ARG A 356 69.87 23.06 -2.82
C ARG A 356 70.04 24.16 -1.78
N LEU A 357 69.09 25.10 -1.70
CA LEU A 357 69.07 26.19 -0.74
C LEU A 357 68.49 25.79 0.63
N GLY A 358 68.19 24.50 0.85
CA GLY A 358 67.72 23.99 2.14
C GLY A 358 66.23 24.28 2.43
N MET A 359 65.43 24.56 1.41
CA MET A 359 63.98 24.69 1.59
C MET A 359 63.36 23.30 1.83
N ASP A 360 62.80 23.10 3.02
CA ASP A 360 62.01 21.91 3.35
C ASP A 360 60.67 21.95 2.60
N TYR A 361 60.45 20.98 1.71
CA TYR A 361 59.23 20.84 0.92
C TYR A 361 57.96 20.74 1.80
N LYS A 362 58.08 20.28 3.06
CA LYS A 362 56.96 20.24 4.02
C LYS A 362 56.48 21.64 4.43
N LYS A 363 57.33 22.67 4.33
CA LYS A 363 56.94 24.08 4.57
C LYS A 363 56.34 24.74 3.32
N LEU A 364 56.61 24.24 2.11
CA LEU A 364 56.11 24.79 0.85
C LEU A 364 54.58 24.64 0.72
N GLY A 365 53.99 23.60 1.32
CA GLY A 365 52.53 23.41 1.38
C GLY A 365 51.78 24.51 2.15
N ARG A 366 52.48 25.39 2.88
CA ARG A 366 51.89 26.58 3.53
C ARG A 366 51.94 27.84 2.66
N LEU A 367 52.63 27.82 1.52
CA LEU A 367 52.59 28.91 0.54
C LEU A 367 51.30 28.81 -0.29
N ASN A 368 50.24 29.28 0.35
CA ASN A 368 48.95 29.74 -0.17
C ASN A 368 48.71 29.56 -1.70
N LEU A 369 48.27 28.36 -2.11
CA LEU A 369 47.68 28.11 -3.45
C LEU A 369 46.41 28.92 -3.71
N ASN A 370 45.87 29.61 -2.69
CA ASN A 370 44.70 30.48 -2.80
C ASN A 370 44.94 31.72 -3.68
N ALA A 371 46.20 32.07 -3.99
CA ALA A 371 46.51 33.18 -4.89
C ALA A 371 46.09 32.90 -6.36
N PHE A 372 45.94 31.64 -6.77
CA PHE A 372 45.57 31.26 -8.14
C PHE A 372 44.09 30.81 -8.28
N GLN A 373 43.32 30.79 -7.19
CA GLN A 373 41.91 30.39 -7.21
C GLN A 373 40.93 31.56 -7.39
N ASN A 374 41.42 32.80 -7.49
CA ASN A 374 40.56 34.00 -7.51
C ASN A 374 40.31 34.64 -8.87
N ASP A 375 40.53 33.94 -9.98
CA ASP A 375 39.93 34.35 -11.25
C ASP A 375 38.58 33.64 -11.44
N LYS A 376 37.58 34.14 -10.71
CA LYS A 376 36.18 33.96 -11.07
C LYS A 376 35.97 34.58 -12.45
N VAL A 377 35.85 33.71 -13.45
CA VAL A 377 35.27 34.02 -14.76
C VAL A 377 33.89 34.65 -14.51
N LEU A 378 33.82 35.95 -14.77
CA LEU A 378 32.61 36.77 -14.80
C LEU A 378 31.75 36.31 -15.99
N THR A 379 30.94 35.28 -15.77
CA THR A 379 29.87 34.92 -16.70
C THR A 379 28.64 35.73 -16.32
N ILE A 380 28.50 36.89 -16.97
CA ILE A 380 27.23 37.60 -17.09
C ILE A 380 26.36 36.77 -18.03
N ASN A 381 25.23 36.25 -17.55
CA ASN A 381 23.98 36.26 -18.31
C ASN A 381 22.76 35.89 -17.47
N ASN A 382 21.66 36.58 -17.84
CA ASN A 382 20.37 36.70 -17.20
C ASN A 382 19.50 35.43 -17.15
N LYS A 383 18.55 35.43 -16.19
CA LYS A 383 17.38 34.55 -15.99
C LYS A 383 17.73 33.11 -15.64
N HIS A 384 17.17 32.47 -14.62
CA HIS A 384 15.82 32.48 -14.09
C HIS A 384 15.91 32.03 -12.61
N GLU A 385 15.08 32.58 -11.74
CA GLU A 385 14.85 32.06 -10.39
C GLU A 385 14.32 30.64 -10.48
N GLU A 386 14.96 29.68 -9.79
CA GLU A 386 14.29 28.72 -8.91
C GLU A 386 15.29 27.84 -8.14
N THR A 387 15.11 27.82 -6.81
CA THR A 387 15.47 26.76 -5.85
C THR A 387 16.95 26.46 -5.54
N THR A 388 17.36 26.73 -4.29
CA THR A 388 18.24 25.88 -3.44
C THR A 388 18.44 26.50 -2.04
N PHE A 389 17.38 27.08 -1.45
CA PHE A 389 17.39 27.47 -0.03
C PHE A 389 17.01 26.30 0.89
N SER A 390 16.27 25.30 0.38
CA SER A 390 15.80 24.15 1.16
C SER A 390 16.90 23.12 1.47
N GLU A 391 17.89 22.92 0.58
CA GLU A 391 18.95 21.93 0.79
C GLU A 391 19.93 22.33 1.90
N THR A 392 20.22 23.63 2.03
CA THR A 392 21.04 24.15 3.13
C THR A 392 20.32 24.11 4.49
N LEU A 393 18.99 24.18 4.49
CA LEU A 393 18.18 24.06 5.71
C LEU A 393 18.06 22.59 6.14
N LEU A 394 17.86 21.68 5.18
CA LEU A 394 17.79 20.23 5.43
C LEU A 394 19.12 19.68 5.95
N LYS A 395 20.27 20.11 5.42
CA LYS A 395 21.58 19.70 5.95
C LYS A 395 21.84 20.15 7.39
N LYS A 396 21.34 21.34 7.77
CA LYS A 396 21.47 21.83 9.15
C LYS A 396 20.61 21.04 10.13
N ILE A 397 19.40 20.66 9.73
CA ILE A 397 18.51 19.81 10.55
C ILE A 397 19.12 18.40 10.73
N GLU A 398 19.75 17.88 9.67
CA GLU A 398 20.43 16.58 9.69
C GLU A 398 21.70 16.58 10.56
N GLU A 399 22.45 17.70 10.60
CA GLU A 399 23.57 17.88 11.52
C GLU A 399 23.13 18.00 13.00
N GLU A 400 21.99 18.65 13.28
CA GLU A 400 21.48 18.74 14.67
C GLU A 400 20.93 17.41 15.20
N LEU A 401 20.21 16.64 14.38
CA LEU A 401 19.68 15.33 14.78
C LEU A 401 20.79 14.32 15.10
N ASN A 402 21.88 14.32 14.30
CA ASN A 402 23.04 13.46 14.53
C ASN A 402 23.85 13.83 15.80
N ASN A 403 23.71 15.06 16.30
CA ASN A 403 24.34 15.50 17.54
C ASN A 403 23.51 15.11 18.79
N VAL A 404 22.18 14.98 18.65
CA VAL A 404 21.30 14.52 19.74
C VAL A 404 21.52 13.02 20.02
N GLU A 405 21.70 12.21 18.98
CA GLU A 405 21.85 10.75 19.11
C GLU A 405 23.18 10.32 19.77
N LYS A 406 24.23 11.15 19.68
CA LYS A 406 25.53 10.91 20.35
C LYS A 406 25.54 11.27 21.84
N SER A 407 24.50 11.97 22.34
CA SER A 407 24.45 12.44 23.73
C SER A 407 23.74 11.47 24.69
N SER A 408 23.15 10.39 24.18
CA SER A 408 22.43 9.40 24.99
C SER A 408 22.84 7.99 24.58
N ILE A 409 23.92 7.46 25.15
CA ILE A 409 24.16 6.04 25.46
C ILE A 409 25.49 5.99 26.25
N SER A 410 25.38 5.92 27.57
CA SER A 410 26.44 5.43 28.45
C SER A 410 25.79 4.64 29.58
N GLU A 411 25.63 3.33 29.38
CA GLU A 411 26.00 2.28 30.35
C GLU A 411 25.66 0.89 29.79
N PRO A 412 26.55 -0.12 29.92
CA PRO A 412 26.29 -1.48 29.46
C PRO A 412 25.82 -2.38 30.60
N SER A 413 24.78 -3.19 30.37
CA SER A 413 24.50 -4.36 31.20
C SER A 413 24.43 -5.64 30.38
N ASN A 414 25.10 -6.64 30.93
CA ASN A 414 25.40 -7.96 30.39
C ASN A 414 24.17 -8.80 30.07
N ILE A 415 24.08 -9.38 28.86
CA ILE A 415 23.24 -10.58 28.62
C ILE A 415 23.97 -11.62 27.79
N LYS A 416 23.93 -12.85 28.33
CA LYS A 416 24.59 -14.08 27.88
C LYS A 416 23.98 -14.63 26.58
N LYS A 417 24.86 -15.15 25.73
CA LYS A 417 24.56 -16.05 24.60
C LYS A 417 23.82 -17.30 25.06
N TYR A 418 22.74 -17.66 24.36
CA TYR A 418 22.29 -19.05 24.25
C TYR A 418 21.96 -19.39 22.79
N ASN A 419 22.61 -20.45 22.30
CA ASN A 419 22.32 -21.11 21.03
C ASN A 419 21.19 -22.12 21.24
N SER A 420 20.24 -22.22 20.30
CA SER A 420 19.64 -23.51 19.95
C SER A 420 19.14 -23.51 18.51
N LYS A 421 19.79 -24.33 17.68
CA LYS A 421 19.34 -24.77 16.35
C LYS A 421 19.12 -26.28 16.47
N SER A 422 17.88 -26.75 16.46
CA SER A 422 17.50 -28.07 15.89
C SER A 422 16.01 -28.36 16.11
N SER A 423 15.19 -28.24 15.06
CA SER A 423 14.01 -29.10 14.81
C SER A 423 13.19 -28.56 13.62
N ILE A 424 13.62 -28.83 12.39
CA ILE A 424 12.83 -28.53 11.17
C ILE A 424 12.52 -29.78 10.34
N ASN A 425 13.07 -30.96 10.68
CA ASN A 425 12.96 -32.15 9.81
C ASN A 425 11.99 -33.25 10.27
N LYS A 426 11.05 -32.98 11.18
CA LYS A 426 9.98 -33.96 11.52
C LYS A 426 8.58 -33.59 11.03
N GLN A 427 8.38 -32.38 10.51
CA GLN A 427 7.03 -31.90 10.15
C GLN A 427 6.66 -32.16 8.68
N LYS A 428 7.61 -32.54 7.82
CA LYS A 428 7.35 -32.81 6.39
C LYS A 428 6.82 -34.20 6.07
N GLU A 429 6.99 -35.19 6.95
CA GLU A 429 6.53 -36.57 6.68
C GLU A 429 5.06 -36.81 7.08
N ASP A 430 4.53 -36.07 8.05
CA ASP A 430 3.13 -36.22 8.48
C ASP A 430 2.15 -35.52 7.52
N ASP A 431 2.57 -34.44 6.87
CA ASP A 431 1.73 -33.72 5.90
C ASP A 431 1.53 -34.50 4.59
N GLN A 432 2.52 -35.30 4.16
CA GLN A 432 2.38 -36.17 2.99
C GLN A 432 1.42 -37.36 3.22
N LYS A 433 1.35 -37.90 4.45
CA LYS A 433 0.40 -38.97 4.80
C LYS A 433 -1.04 -38.49 4.83
N ASN A 434 -1.29 -37.22 5.16
CA ASN A 434 -2.63 -36.65 5.20
C ASN A 434 -3.17 -36.31 3.80
N ILE A 435 -2.32 -35.91 2.86
CA ILE A 435 -2.71 -35.63 1.47
C ILE A 435 -3.15 -36.92 0.73
N LEU A 436 -2.53 -38.06 1.02
CA LEU A 436 -2.91 -39.35 0.42
C LEU A 436 -4.25 -39.90 0.94
N LYS A 437 -4.66 -39.57 2.17
CA LYS A 437 -5.98 -39.95 2.71
C LYS A 437 -7.13 -39.15 2.09
N LEU A 438 -6.92 -37.87 1.78
CA LEU A 438 -7.93 -37.02 1.16
C LEU A 438 -8.27 -37.42 -0.29
N ASN A 439 -7.28 -37.91 -1.05
CA ASN A 439 -7.50 -38.36 -2.42
C ASN A 439 -8.22 -39.72 -2.53
N LYS A 440 -8.14 -40.57 -1.51
CA LYS A 440 -8.92 -41.84 -1.47
C LYS A 440 -10.41 -41.62 -1.22
N ASN A 441 -10.78 -40.59 -0.45
CA ASN A 441 -12.20 -40.31 -0.15
C ASN A 441 -12.93 -39.63 -1.31
N LYS A 442 -12.24 -38.86 -2.16
CA LYS A 442 -12.83 -38.26 -3.39
C LYS A 442 -13.18 -39.29 -4.47
N ARG A 443 -12.60 -40.49 -4.45
CA ARG A 443 -12.93 -41.57 -5.41
C ARG A 443 -14.12 -42.44 -5.00
N LYS A 444 -14.52 -42.42 -3.73
CA LYS A 444 -15.70 -43.16 -3.23
C LYS A 444 -17.02 -42.41 -3.35
N SER A 445 -17.00 -41.14 -3.75
CA SER A 445 -18.21 -40.32 -3.94
C SER A 445 -18.57 -40.09 -5.41
N ARG A 446 -18.05 -40.92 -6.33
CA ARG A 446 -18.32 -40.88 -7.78
C ARG A 446 -18.63 -42.25 -8.39
N LEU A 447 -18.98 -43.22 -7.56
CA LEU A 447 -19.67 -44.47 -7.87
C LEU A 447 -20.86 -44.53 -6.93
#